data_AF-A0A2N1IKK6-F1
#
_entry.id   AF-A0A2N1IKK6-F1
#
_cell.length_a   1.000
_cell.length_b   1.000
_cell.length_c   1.000
_cell.angle_alpha   90.00
_cell.angle_beta   90.00
_cell.angle_gamma   90.00
#
_symmetry.space_group_name_H-M   'P 1'
#
loop_
_entity.id
_entity.type
_entity.pdbx_description
1 polymer ?
#
loop_
_entity_poly.entity_id
_entity_poly.type
_entity_poly.pdbx_seq_one_letter_code
_entity_poly.pdbx_strand_id
1 'polypeptide(L)'
;MSIPDFQSVMRPVLEAVRDGVAIPLSVLRESIAEVFQLTEEERKERLPSGQQTVINNRVGWARTYLNKAGLLTIPSKGLVQITARGREALANGPERITVAWLKQFPEFADFHAAKPQTVDVLGVLDVEAAETTPDEQLAEAHQALVQSLADELLAQVRAATPGFFEQLVVDLMLAMGYGGSRKEAGKATQSTNDDGIDGIIKEDKLGLDVIYLQAKRWTNTVHRPEIDKFIGALTRQRARKGVFITTSEFSAGAREAALGLDIKVVLIDGVELARLMVENNLGVSVKQVYEVKQLDSDYFAEE
;
A
#
# COMPACT_ATOMS: atom_id res chain seq x y z
N MET A 1 -16.11 14.04 2.20
CA MET A 1 -15.39 14.97 3.12
C MET A 1 -14.26 14.12 3.67
N SER A 2 -13.01 14.57 3.62
CA SER A 2 -11.87 13.71 3.97
C SER A 2 -12.04 12.99 5.32
N ILE A 3 -11.63 11.72 5.38
CA ILE A 3 -11.60 10.93 6.63
C ILE A 3 -10.86 11.75 7.71
N PRO A 4 -11.44 11.94 8.91
CA PRO A 4 -10.87 12.80 9.95
C PRO A 4 -9.49 12.29 10.38
N ASP A 5 -8.58 13.22 10.69
CA ASP A 5 -7.27 12.88 11.24
C ASP A 5 -7.38 12.17 12.59
N PHE A 6 -6.30 11.48 12.95
CA PHE A 6 -6.21 10.68 14.16
C PHE A 6 -6.56 11.46 15.44
N GLN A 7 -6.10 12.71 15.57
CA GLN A 7 -6.32 13.52 16.77
C GLN A 7 -7.77 14.04 16.83
N SER A 8 -8.35 14.40 15.68
CA SER A 8 -9.76 14.84 15.60
C SER A 8 -10.76 13.77 16.04
N VAL A 9 -10.39 12.48 15.95
CA VAL A 9 -11.23 11.37 16.41
C VAL A 9 -11.22 11.21 17.94
N MET A 10 -10.22 11.74 18.66
CA MET A 10 -10.04 11.51 20.10
C MET A 10 -11.21 12.01 20.96
N ARG A 11 -11.68 13.24 20.75
CA ARG A 11 -12.80 13.76 21.54
C ARG A 11 -14.12 13.03 21.25
N PRO A 12 -14.53 12.81 19.98
CA PRO A 12 -15.71 12.00 19.68
C PRO A 12 -15.66 10.58 20.28
N VAL A 13 -14.49 9.95 20.31
CA VAL A 13 -14.31 8.64 20.99
C VAL A 13 -14.64 8.73 22.47
N LEU A 14 -14.21 9.80 23.14
CA LEU A 14 -14.49 10.01 24.56
C LEU A 14 -15.97 10.34 24.79
N GLU A 15 -16.59 11.14 23.91
CA GLU A 15 -18.01 11.49 23.97
C GLU A 15 -18.93 10.28 23.76
N ALA A 16 -18.55 9.34 22.89
CA ALA A 16 -19.32 8.13 22.61
C ALA A 16 -19.49 7.22 23.83
N VAL A 17 -18.60 7.32 24.82
CA VAL A 17 -18.65 6.56 26.09
C VAL A 17 -18.94 7.44 27.31
N ARG A 18 -19.49 8.65 27.11
CA ARG A 18 -19.71 9.65 28.18
C ARG A 18 -20.61 9.19 29.31
N ASP A 19 -21.50 8.24 29.04
CA ASP A 19 -22.47 7.70 29.99
C ASP A 19 -21.83 6.75 31.02
N GLY A 20 -20.57 6.36 30.80
CA GLY A 20 -19.87 5.42 31.67
C GLY A 20 -20.22 3.96 31.41
N VAL A 21 -21.03 3.64 30.39
CA VAL A 21 -21.34 2.27 30.02
C VAL A 21 -20.21 1.73 29.14
N ALA A 22 -19.74 0.52 29.46
CA ALA A 22 -18.72 -0.13 28.64
C ALA A 22 -19.34 -0.62 27.32
N ILE A 23 -18.80 -0.19 26.19
CA ILE A 23 -19.29 -0.58 24.86
C ILE A 23 -18.23 -1.35 24.05
N PRO A 24 -18.61 -2.23 23.13
CA PRO A 24 -17.66 -2.89 22.22
C PRO A 24 -16.96 -1.90 21.28
N LEU A 25 -15.69 -2.17 20.95
CA LEU A 25 -14.91 -1.36 20.00
C LEU A 25 -15.55 -1.32 18.61
N SER A 26 -16.25 -2.38 18.18
CA SER A 26 -16.99 -2.39 16.93
C SER A 26 -18.10 -1.33 16.92
N VAL A 27 -18.89 -1.26 18.00
CA VAL A 27 -19.95 -0.26 18.17
C VAL A 27 -19.36 1.14 18.23
N LEU A 28 -18.24 1.33 18.95
CA LEU A 28 -17.53 2.60 18.98
C LEU A 28 -17.10 3.03 17.57
N ARG A 29 -16.51 2.14 16.76
CA ARG A 29 -16.08 2.45 15.39
C ARG A 29 -17.24 2.87 14.49
N GLU A 30 -18.37 2.19 14.59
CA GLU A 30 -19.58 2.53 13.84
C GLU A 30 -20.12 3.91 14.25
N SER A 31 -20.22 4.17 15.55
CA SER A 31 -20.67 5.47 16.08
C SER A 31 -19.78 6.62 15.59
N ILE A 32 -18.46 6.45 15.57
CA ILE A 32 -17.55 7.48 15.06
C ILE A 32 -17.75 7.71 13.56
N ALA A 33 -17.92 6.65 12.78
CA ALA A 33 -18.19 6.80 11.34
C ALA A 33 -19.51 7.53 11.05
N GLU A 34 -20.51 7.41 11.93
CA GLU A 34 -21.77 8.16 11.86
C GLU A 34 -21.60 9.62 12.25
N VAL A 35 -20.88 9.92 13.35
CA VAL A 35 -20.61 11.29 13.81
C VAL A 35 -19.94 12.12 12.72
N PHE A 36 -18.98 11.54 12.00
CA PHE A 36 -18.29 12.20 10.90
C PHE A 36 -19.00 12.07 9.53
N GLN A 37 -20.17 11.41 9.49
CA GLN A 37 -20.97 11.22 8.27
C GLN A 37 -20.17 10.61 7.10
N LEU A 38 -19.32 9.63 7.41
CA LEU A 38 -18.44 9.01 6.40
C LEU A 38 -19.27 8.23 5.37
N THR A 39 -18.94 8.43 4.10
CA THR A 39 -19.48 7.68 2.97
C THR A 39 -19.07 6.21 2.99
N GLU A 40 -19.75 5.37 2.21
CA GLU A 40 -19.42 3.95 2.14
C GLU A 40 -18.00 3.70 1.57
N GLU A 41 -17.55 4.54 0.65
CA GLU A 41 -16.18 4.48 0.10
C GLU A 41 -15.14 4.84 1.17
N GLU A 42 -15.33 5.95 1.88
CA GLU A 42 -14.46 6.39 2.98
C GLU A 42 -14.40 5.36 4.13
N ARG A 43 -15.52 4.69 4.43
CA ARG A 43 -15.57 3.60 5.43
C ARG A 43 -14.77 2.37 5.01
N LYS A 44 -14.65 2.12 3.70
CA LYS A 44 -13.97 0.96 3.11
C LYS A 44 -12.52 1.23 2.74
N GLU A 45 -12.07 2.49 2.78
CA GLU A 45 -10.69 2.87 2.49
C GLU A 45 -9.72 2.13 3.43
N ARG A 46 -8.75 1.41 2.84
CA ARG A 46 -7.80 0.55 3.56
C ARG A 46 -6.44 1.20 3.65
N LEU A 47 -5.74 0.92 4.74
CA LEU A 47 -4.30 1.19 4.83
C LEU A 47 -3.55 0.43 3.72
N PRO A 48 -2.34 0.87 3.34
CA PRO A 48 -1.51 0.16 2.37
C PRO A 48 -1.23 -1.30 2.73
N SER A 49 -1.27 -1.66 4.01
CA SER A 49 -1.15 -3.05 4.48
C SER A 49 -2.35 -3.94 4.14
N GLY A 50 -3.49 -3.36 3.75
CA GLY A 50 -4.72 -4.06 3.38
C GLY A 50 -5.51 -4.68 4.55
N GLN A 51 -4.94 -4.74 5.76
CA GLN A 51 -5.56 -5.47 6.88
C GLN A 51 -6.68 -4.68 7.57
N GLN A 52 -6.54 -3.35 7.70
CA GLN A 52 -7.48 -2.49 8.43
C GLN A 52 -7.93 -1.30 7.55
N THR A 53 -9.12 -0.78 7.83
CA THR A 53 -9.57 0.48 7.23
C THR A 53 -8.94 1.66 7.96
N VAL A 54 -8.73 2.76 7.24
CA VAL A 54 -8.09 3.99 7.75
C VAL A 54 -8.80 4.46 9.03
N ILE A 55 -10.14 4.61 8.97
CA ILE A 55 -10.93 5.05 10.13
C ILE A 55 -10.83 4.09 11.33
N ASN A 56 -10.83 2.78 11.09
CA ASN A 56 -10.76 1.79 12.17
C ASN A 56 -9.39 1.77 12.86
N ASN A 57 -8.32 2.05 12.10
CA ASN A 57 -6.98 2.22 12.63
C ASN A 57 -6.89 3.50 13.48
N ARG A 58 -7.38 4.63 12.97
CA ARG A 58 -7.42 5.92 13.69
C ARG A 58 -8.22 5.85 14.99
N VAL A 59 -9.42 5.26 14.98
CA VAL A 59 -10.21 5.00 16.21
C VAL A 59 -9.46 4.08 17.17
N GLY A 60 -8.78 3.05 16.64
CA GLY A 60 -7.99 2.11 17.43
C GLY A 60 -6.85 2.80 18.18
N TRP A 61 -6.09 3.65 17.50
CA TRP A 61 -5.06 4.48 18.12
C TRP A 61 -5.65 5.51 19.08
N ALA A 62 -6.82 6.08 18.78
CA ALA A 62 -7.40 7.14 19.61
C ALA A 62 -7.73 6.57 20.98
N ARG A 63 -8.33 5.37 20.97
CA ARG A 63 -8.51 4.56 22.16
C ARG A 63 -7.20 4.28 22.89
N THR A 64 -6.14 3.85 22.19
CA THR A 64 -4.83 3.56 22.81
C THR A 64 -4.27 4.78 23.53
N TYR A 65 -4.26 5.95 22.88
CA TYR A 65 -3.68 7.17 23.45
C TYR A 65 -4.50 7.69 24.63
N LEU A 66 -5.83 7.71 24.51
CA LEU A 66 -6.72 8.09 25.60
C LEU A 66 -6.63 7.12 26.79
N ASN A 67 -6.44 5.82 26.55
CA ASN A 67 -6.20 4.84 27.61
C ASN A 67 -4.86 5.09 28.31
N LYS A 68 -3.78 5.28 27.55
CA LYS A 68 -2.45 5.59 28.11
C LYS A 68 -2.41 6.90 28.90
N ALA A 69 -3.27 7.87 28.56
CA ALA A 69 -3.48 9.09 29.32
C ALA A 69 -4.44 8.94 30.52
N GLY A 70 -5.02 7.75 30.73
CA GLY A 70 -5.94 7.46 31.82
C GLY A 70 -7.35 8.03 31.64
N LEU A 71 -7.70 8.51 30.45
CA LEU A 71 -9.04 9.04 30.13
C LEU A 71 -10.03 7.92 29.80
N LEU A 72 -9.53 6.81 29.28
CA LEU A 72 -10.30 5.59 29.03
C LEU A 72 -9.72 4.41 29.82
N THR A 73 -10.55 3.40 30.03
CA THR A 73 -10.15 2.07 30.48
C THR A 73 -10.72 1.00 29.56
N ILE A 74 -10.11 -0.19 29.60
CA ILE A 74 -10.54 -1.38 28.88
C ILE A 74 -10.95 -2.41 29.95
N PRO A 75 -12.23 -2.43 30.37
CA PRO A 75 -12.66 -3.27 31.49
C PRO A 75 -12.61 -4.77 31.16
N SER A 76 -12.84 -5.13 29.89
CA SER A 76 -12.69 -6.48 29.37
C SER A 76 -12.38 -6.45 27.86
N LYS A 77 -12.04 -7.61 27.29
CA LYS A 77 -11.59 -7.75 25.89
C LYS A 77 -12.55 -7.06 24.92
N GLY A 78 -12.01 -6.11 24.17
CA GLY A 78 -12.76 -5.38 23.14
C GLY A 78 -13.74 -4.33 23.68
N LEU A 79 -13.86 -4.12 25.00
CA LEU A 79 -14.69 -3.07 25.56
C LEU A 79 -13.92 -1.77 25.78
N VAL A 80 -14.65 -0.66 25.76
CA VAL A 80 -14.14 0.69 26.00
C VAL A 80 -15.06 1.40 26.97
N GLN A 81 -14.50 2.04 28.00
CA GLN A 81 -15.25 2.78 29.01
C GLN A 81 -14.49 4.04 29.43
N ILE A 82 -15.21 5.13 29.68
CA ILE A 82 -14.62 6.38 30.20
C ILE A 82 -14.26 6.28 31.68
N THR A 83 -13.17 6.94 32.09
CA THR A 83 -12.79 7.05 33.50
C THR A 83 -13.37 8.32 34.14
N ALA A 84 -13.15 8.52 35.45
CA ALA A 84 -13.46 9.80 36.10
C ALA A 84 -12.66 10.96 35.46
N ARG A 85 -11.36 10.74 35.20
CA ARG A 85 -10.49 11.70 34.50
C ARG A 85 -11.00 12.00 33.09
N GLY A 86 -11.47 11.00 32.36
CA GLY A 86 -12.09 11.20 31.04
C GLY A 86 -13.34 12.08 31.09
N ARG A 87 -14.18 11.92 32.10
CA ARG A 87 -15.37 12.77 32.29
C ARG A 87 -15.00 14.23 32.61
N GLU A 88 -13.98 14.42 33.44
CA GLU A 88 -13.43 15.76 33.71
C GLU A 88 -12.85 16.39 32.45
N ALA A 89 -12.13 15.60 31.63
CA ALA A 89 -11.61 16.04 30.34
C ALA A 89 -12.71 16.45 29.35
N LEU A 90 -13.88 15.80 29.35
CA LEU A 90 -15.01 16.24 28.52
C LEU A 90 -15.62 17.56 29.02
N ALA A 91 -15.69 17.75 30.34
CA ALA A 91 -16.30 18.93 30.94
C ALA A 91 -15.41 20.19 30.85
N ASN A 92 -14.11 20.03 31.09
CA ASN A 92 -13.17 21.14 31.27
C ASN A 92 -12.04 21.16 30.22
N GLY A 93 -11.93 20.12 29.38
CA GLY A 93 -10.89 19.99 28.36
C GLY A 93 -11.24 20.63 27.01
N PRO A 94 -10.25 20.69 26.10
CA PRO A 94 -10.36 21.39 24.82
C PRO A 94 -11.30 20.66 23.86
N GLU A 95 -11.96 21.43 23.00
CA GLU A 95 -12.85 20.91 21.94
C GLU A 95 -12.12 19.96 20.97
N ARG A 96 -10.81 20.14 20.78
CA ARG A 96 -9.95 19.15 20.11
C ARG A 96 -8.95 18.61 21.11
N ILE A 97 -9.02 17.31 21.39
CA ILE A 97 -8.00 16.62 22.18
C ILE A 97 -6.82 16.33 21.26
N THR A 98 -5.63 16.80 21.64
CA THR A 98 -4.39 16.63 20.87
C THR A 98 -3.36 15.85 21.67
N VAL A 99 -2.37 15.27 20.99
CA VAL A 99 -1.20 14.63 21.61
C VAL A 99 -0.49 15.62 22.54
N ALA A 100 -0.34 16.88 22.10
CA ALA A 100 0.25 17.95 22.92
C ALA A 100 -0.52 18.16 24.23
N TRP A 101 -1.86 18.15 24.18
CA TRP A 101 -2.69 18.25 25.39
C TRP A 101 -2.58 16.99 26.26
N LEU A 102 -2.53 15.79 25.68
CA LEU A 102 -2.39 14.55 26.45
C LEU A 102 -1.05 14.45 27.21
N LYS A 103 0.01 15.12 26.75
CA LYS A 103 1.32 15.17 27.45
C LYS A 103 1.27 15.79 28.85
N GLN A 104 0.19 16.48 29.22
CA GLN A 104 0.03 16.95 30.60
C GLN A 104 -0.18 15.80 31.62
N PHE A 105 -0.62 14.63 31.15
CA PHE A 105 -0.84 13.46 32.00
C PHE A 105 0.48 12.69 32.14
N PRO A 106 1.00 12.47 33.37
CA PRO A 106 2.30 11.82 33.59
C PRO A 106 2.41 10.46 32.91
N GLU A 107 1.36 9.64 32.96
CA GLU A 107 1.37 8.29 32.38
C GLU A 107 1.49 8.31 30.84
N PHE A 108 0.92 9.34 30.20
CA PHE A 108 1.06 9.55 28.75
C PHE A 108 2.41 10.15 28.40
N ALA A 109 2.89 11.11 29.20
CA ALA A 109 4.21 11.70 29.02
C ALA A 109 5.29 10.61 29.09
N ASP A 110 5.23 9.69 30.06
CA ASP A 110 6.17 8.58 30.19
C ASP A 110 6.09 7.60 29.00
N PHE A 111 4.88 7.24 28.57
CA PHE A 111 4.66 6.43 27.37
C PHE A 111 5.27 7.06 26.11
N HIS A 112 5.12 8.39 25.97
CA HIS A 112 5.56 9.14 24.80
C HIS A 112 7.05 9.57 24.88
N ALA A 113 7.61 9.68 26.09
CA ALA A 113 9.00 10.05 26.35
C ALA A 113 9.94 8.85 26.46
N ALA A 114 9.41 7.62 26.50
CA ALA A 114 10.15 6.38 26.35
C ALA A 114 10.79 6.28 24.95
N LYS A 115 11.75 7.15 24.67
CA LYS A 115 12.69 7.04 23.56
C LYS A 115 13.47 5.74 23.75
N PRO A 116 13.80 5.01 22.67
CA PRO A 116 14.90 4.07 22.72
C PRO A 116 16.13 4.82 23.24
N GLN A 117 16.73 4.35 24.32
CA GLN A 117 18.08 4.81 24.64
C GLN A 117 18.98 4.40 23.45
N THR A 118 19.75 5.36 22.95
CA THR A 118 20.57 5.35 21.70
C THR A 118 19.75 5.63 20.44
N VAL A 119 19.96 6.69 19.64
CA VAL A 119 21.16 7.45 19.26
C VAL A 119 20.74 8.89 18.93
N ASP A 120 21.60 9.85 19.26
CA ASP A 120 21.50 11.26 18.84
C ASP A 120 21.76 11.39 17.33
N VAL A 121 20.71 11.38 16.50
CA VAL A 121 20.79 11.71 15.07
C VAL A 121 19.49 12.40 14.63
N LEU A 122 19.62 13.66 14.24
CA LEU A 122 18.78 14.50 13.37
C LEU A 122 17.25 14.30 13.37
N GLY A 123 16.56 15.38 13.75
CA GLY A 123 15.22 15.69 13.27
C GLY A 123 14.13 15.16 14.18
N VAL A 124 13.78 15.95 15.19
CA VAL A 124 12.55 15.80 15.95
C VAL A 124 11.40 15.87 14.94
N LEU A 125 10.82 14.72 14.58
CA LEU A 125 9.48 14.70 14.01
C LEU A 125 8.59 15.39 15.03
N ASP A 126 7.93 16.47 14.62
CA ASP A 126 7.05 17.24 15.47
C ASP A 126 5.78 16.40 15.73
N VAL A 127 5.88 15.46 16.68
CA VAL A 127 4.79 14.53 17.03
C VAL A 127 3.56 15.29 17.55
N GLU A 128 3.70 16.56 17.89
CA GLU A 128 2.60 17.44 18.31
C GLU A 128 1.66 17.81 17.14
N ALA A 129 2.16 17.79 15.91
CA ALA A 129 1.39 18.05 14.69
C ALA A 129 0.99 16.78 13.92
N ALA A 130 1.29 15.59 14.44
CA ALA A 130 1.04 14.34 13.72
C ALA A 130 -0.46 14.09 13.50
N GLU A 131 -0.91 14.20 12.25
CA GLU A 131 -2.28 13.90 11.82
C GLU A 131 -2.48 12.41 11.50
N THR A 132 -1.38 11.70 11.27
CA THR A 132 -1.34 10.28 10.89
C THR A 132 -0.91 9.38 12.05
N THR A 133 -1.37 8.14 12.02
CA THR A 133 -1.02 7.13 13.04
C THR A 133 0.40 6.57 12.80
N PRO A 134 1.03 5.94 13.81
CA PRO A 134 2.33 5.28 13.61
C PRO A 134 2.35 4.22 12.50
N ASP A 135 1.25 3.48 12.29
CA ASP A 135 1.14 2.51 11.20
C ASP A 135 1.12 3.21 9.83
N GLU A 136 0.40 4.33 9.71
CA GLU A 136 0.37 5.17 8.50
C GLU A 136 1.76 5.73 8.21
N GLN A 137 2.46 6.28 9.21
CA GLN A 137 3.83 6.79 9.07
C GLN A 137 4.81 5.71 8.60
N LEU A 138 4.71 4.50 9.16
CA LEU A 138 5.55 3.37 8.73
C LEU A 138 5.24 2.97 7.27
N ALA A 139 3.96 2.95 6.89
CA ALA A 139 3.54 2.62 5.54
C ALA A 139 4.00 3.67 4.51
N GLU A 140 3.89 4.96 4.84
CA GLU A 140 4.41 6.06 4.03
C GLU A 140 5.93 5.99 3.86
N ALA A 141 6.66 5.76 4.96
CA ALA A 141 8.11 5.57 4.93
C ALA A 141 8.50 4.36 4.07
N HIS A 142 7.76 3.25 4.18
CA HIS A 142 7.98 2.07 3.33
C HIS A 142 7.72 2.37 1.86
N GLN A 143 6.63 3.06 1.52
CA GLN A 143 6.34 3.47 0.14
C GLN A 143 7.42 4.40 -0.43
N ALA A 144 7.94 5.34 0.37
CA ALA A 144 9.02 6.22 -0.04
C ALA A 144 10.31 5.42 -0.33
N LEU A 145 10.64 4.43 0.50
CA LEU A 145 11.77 3.53 0.26
C LEU A 145 11.59 2.71 -1.01
N VAL A 146 10.40 2.16 -1.24
CA VAL A 146 10.08 1.40 -2.47
C VAL A 146 10.18 2.29 -3.70
N GLN A 147 9.65 3.52 -3.64
CA GLN A 147 9.71 4.45 -4.77
C GLN A 147 11.16 4.85 -5.09
N SER A 148 11.97 5.17 -4.08
CA SER A 148 13.40 5.45 -4.27
C SER A 148 14.12 4.27 -4.93
N LEU A 149 13.84 3.04 -4.48
CA LEU A 149 14.42 1.84 -5.07
C LEU A 149 13.95 1.60 -6.52
N ALA A 150 12.66 1.84 -6.80
CA ALA A 150 12.12 1.72 -8.15
C ALA A 150 12.77 2.72 -9.11
N ASP A 151 13.01 3.95 -8.69
CA ASP A 151 13.69 4.97 -9.49
C ASP A 151 15.16 4.55 -9.80
N GLU A 152 15.88 4.03 -8.80
CA GLU A 152 17.23 3.48 -8.97
C GLU A 152 17.26 2.29 -9.94
N LEU A 153 16.33 1.34 -9.79
CA LEU A 153 16.19 0.19 -10.69
C LEU A 153 15.92 0.64 -12.12
N LEU A 154 14.96 1.54 -12.33
CA LEU A 154 14.61 2.03 -13.66
C LEU A 154 15.81 2.70 -14.35
N ALA A 155 16.63 3.45 -13.59
CA ALA A 155 17.86 4.03 -14.11
C ALA A 155 18.86 2.95 -14.58
N GLN A 156 19.04 1.87 -13.81
CA GLN A 156 19.90 0.74 -14.20
C GLN A 156 19.37 0.02 -15.43
N VAL A 157 18.06 -0.23 -15.50
CA VAL A 157 17.42 -0.89 -16.65
C VAL A 157 17.56 -0.05 -17.93
N ARG A 158 17.40 1.27 -17.84
CA ARG A 158 17.63 2.18 -18.98
C ARG A 158 19.07 2.15 -19.48
N ALA A 159 20.04 2.02 -18.57
CA ALA A 159 21.46 1.93 -18.91
C ALA A 159 21.87 0.57 -19.48
N ALA A 160 21.06 -0.48 -19.27
CA ALA A 160 21.36 -1.83 -19.73
C ALA A 160 21.24 -2.00 -21.26
N THR A 161 21.79 -3.11 -21.74
CA THR A 161 21.74 -3.47 -23.17
C THR A 161 20.33 -3.91 -23.59
N PRO A 162 19.95 -3.76 -24.88
CA PRO A 162 18.64 -4.20 -25.37
C PRO A 162 18.35 -5.69 -25.08
N GLY A 163 19.30 -6.59 -25.35
CA GLY A 163 19.12 -8.02 -25.08
C GLY A 163 18.98 -8.35 -23.60
N PHE A 164 19.64 -7.59 -22.72
CA PHE A 164 19.39 -7.72 -21.28
C PHE A 164 17.97 -7.30 -20.90
N PHE A 165 17.45 -6.22 -21.50
CA PHE A 165 16.10 -5.76 -21.22
C PHE A 165 15.03 -6.76 -21.67
N GLU A 166 15.21 -7.37 -22.85
CA GLU A 166 14.34 -8.45 -23.33
C GLU A 166 14.33 -9.63 -22.35
N GLN A 167 15.52 -10.06 -21.88
CA GLN A 167 15.63 -11.13 -20.89
C GLN A 167 14.99 -10.75 -19.55
N LEU A 168 15.21 -9.52 -19.08
CA LEU A 168 14.63 -8.99 -17.85
C LEU A 168 13.10 -9.04 -17.87
N VAL A 169 12.49 -8.66 -18.99
CA VAL A 169 11.04 -8.72 -19.19
C VAL A 169 10.54 -10.15 -19.06
N VAL A 170 11.22 -11.11 -19.67
CA VAL A 170 10.87 -12.53 -19.56
C VAL A 170 11.01 -13.01 -18.11
N ASP A 171 12.12 -12.68 -17.45
CA ASP A 171 12.37 -13.03 -16.06
C ASP A 171 11.31 -12.46 -15.12
N LEU A 172 10.83 -11.23 -15.37
CA LEU A 172 9.74 -10.62 -14.62
C LEU A 172 8.44 -11.40 -14.79
N MET A 173 8.05 -11.71 -16.02
CA MET A 173 6.83 -12.48 -16.27
C MET A 173 6.90 -13.86 -15.58
N LEU A 174 8.06 -14.51 -15.58
CA LEU A 174 8.27 -15.76 -14.85
C LEU A 174 8.17 -15.58 -13.33
N ALA A 175 8.74 -14.50 -12.78
CA ALA A 175 8.67 -14.19 -11.35
C ALA A 175 7.23 -13.92 -10.89
N MET A 176 6.42 -13.29 -11.76
CA MET A 176 4.98 -13.10 -11.57
C MET A 176 4.15 -14.40 -11.70
N GLY A 177 4.77 -15.50 -12.13
CA GLY A 177 4.14 -16.82 -12.21
C GLY A 177 3.64 -17.23 -13.60
N TYR A 178 3.89 -16.44 -14.64
CA TYR A 178 3.62 -16.81 -16.04
C TYR A 178 4.68 -17.81 -16.55
N GLY A 179 4.44 -18.44 -17.71
CA GLY A 179 5.41 -19.31 -18.40
C GLY A 179 5.35 -20.80 -18.03
N GLY A 180 4.44 -21.19 -17.14
CA GLY A 180 4.15 -22.58 -16.82
C GLY A 180 5.23 -23.30 -16.02
N SER A 181 5.58 -24.54 -16.38
CA SER A 181 6.61 -25.29 -15.63
C SER A 181 8.03 -24.81 -15.96
N ARG A 182 8.89 -24.67 -14.95
CA ARG A 182 10.26 -24.10 -15.02
C ARG A 182 11.15 -24.68 -16.14
N LYS A 183 10.88 -25.91 -16.61
CA LYS A 183 11.60 -26.58 -17.71
C LYS A 183 11.17 -26.12 -19.11
N GLU A 184 9.94 -25.63 -19.27
CA GLU A 184 9.41 -25.12 -20.55
C GLU A 184 9.54 -23.60 -20.67
N ALA A 185 9.51 -22.89 -19.54
CA ALA A 185 9.70 -21.44 -19.45
C ALA A 185 10.97 -20.94 -20.17
N GLY A 186 12.11 -21.61 -19.98
CA GLY A 186 13.38 -21.28 -20.63
C GLY A 186 13.44 -21.58 -22.14
N LYS A 187 12.39 -22.18 -22.72
CA LYS A 187 12.23 -22.41 -24.17
C LYS A 187 11.13 -21.54 -24.80
N ALA A 188 10.40 -20.75 -24.00
CA ALA A 188 9.20 -20.03 -24.45
C ALA A 188 9.51 -18.84 -25.37
N THR A 189 10.72 -18.28 -25.32
CA THR A 189 11.19 -17.27 -26.26
C THR A 189 11.62 -17.92 -27.58
N GLN A 190 10.66 -18.36 -28.39
CA GLN A 190 10.90 -18.36 -29.82
C GLN A 190 10.99 -16.89 -30.23
N SER A 191 12.22 -16.40 -30.47
CA SER A 191 12.44 -15.09 -31.08
C SER A 191 11.73 -15.09 -32.43
N THR A 192 10.53 -14.53 -32.47
CA THR A 192 9.78 -14.34 -33.69
C THR A 192 10.41 -13.15 -34.40
N ASN A 193 11.13 -13.38 -35.50
CA ASN A 193 11.63 -12.32 -36.39
C ASN A 193 10.48 -11.60 -37.15
N ASP A 194 9.31 -11.47 -36.52
CA ASP A 194 8.12 -10.86 -37.11
C ASP A 194 7.90 -9.50 -36.46
N ASP A 195 8.24 -8.44 -37.18
CA ASP A 195 7.75 -7.04 -37.12
C ASP A 195 7.13 -6.54 -35.79
N GLY A 196 7.72 -6.84 -34.63
CA GLY A 196 7.33 -6.28 -33.33
C GLY A 196 6.85 -7.25 -32.24
N ILE A 197 7.16 -8.55 -32.29
CA ILE A 197 6.96 -9.45 -31.15
C ILE A 197 8.33 -9.95 -30.66
N ASP A 198 8.65 -9.65 -29.40
CA ASP A 198 9.95 -9.96 -28.80
C ASP A 198 9.92 -11.27 -28.00
N GLY A 199 8.73 -11.75 -27.61
CA GLY A 199 8.59 -13.02 -26.91
C GLY A 199 7.16 -13.54 -26.82
N ILE A 200 7.03 -14.83 -26.50
CA ILE A 200 5.75 -15.50 -26.26
C ILE A 200 5.84 -16.22 -24.92
N ILE A 201 4.85 -16.04 -24.05
CA ILE A 201 4.80 -16.68 -22.75
C ILE A 201 3.44 -17.33 -22.52
N LYS A 202 3.42 -18.53 -21.93
CA LYS A 202 2.17 -19.21 -21.56
C LYS A 202 1.54 -18.49 -20.37
N GLU A 203 0.22 -18.31 -20.39
CA GLU A 203 -0.49 -17.68 -19.26
C GLU A 203 -0.56 -18.62 -18.05
N ASP A 204 -0.66 -19.92 -18.31
CA ASP A 204 -0.87 -20.93 -17.29
C ASP A 204 0.05 -22.15 -17.49
N LYS A 205 0.04 -23.07 -16.52
CA LYS A 205 0.89 -24.27 -16.52
C LYS A 205 0.51 -25.31 -17.58
N LEU A 206 -0.75 -25.34 -17.98
CA LEU A 206 -1.28 -26.21 -19.05
C LEU A 206 -1.00 -25.60 -20.43
N GLY A 207 -0.77 -24.29 -20.51
CA GLY A 207 -0.45 -23.57 -21.74
C GLY A 207 -1.64 -23.45 -22.69
N LEU A 208 -2.85 -23.31 -22.14
CA LEU A 208 -4.07 -23.19 -22.93
C LEU A 208 -4.14 -21.84 -23.65
N ASP A 209 -3.64 -20.80 -22.99
CA ASP A 209 -3.50 -19.45 -23.55
C ASP A 209 -2.03 -19.01 -23.61
N VAL A 210 -1.73 -18.18 -24.62
CA VAL A 210 -0.43 -17.55 -24.84
C VAL A 210 -0.56 -16.03 -24.80
N ILE A 211 0.44 -15.39 -24.21
CA ILE A 211 0.60 -13.96 -24.09
C ILE A 211 1.81 -13.56 -24.92
N TYR A 212 1.62 -12.59 -25.80
CA TYR A 212 2.67 -12.05 -26.64
C TYR A 212 3.30 -10.84 -25.96
N LEU A 213 4.62 -10.78 -25.96
CA LEU A 213 5.38 -9.73 -25.30
C LEU A 213 6.06 -8.86 -26.34
N GLN A 214 6.01 -7.56 -26.11
CA GLN A 214 6.86 -6.59 -26.79
C GLN A 214 7.58 -5.74 -25.74
N ALA A 215 8.89 -5.67 -25.83
CA ALA A 215 9.78 -4.99 -24.90
C ALA A 215 10.56 -3.90 -25.64
N LYS A 216 10.20 -2.63 -25.43
CA LYS A 216 10.93 -1.50 -26.03
C LYS A 216 11.70 -0.68 -25.00
N ARG A 217 13.03 -0.73 -25.06
CA ARG A 217 13.89 0.14 -24.26
C ARG A 217 13.93 1.55 -24.88
N TRP A 218 13.06 2.43 -24.42
CA TRP A 218 12.89 3.79 -24.93
C TRP A 218 13.16 4.85 -23.86
N THR A 219 13.63 6.01 -24.32
CA THR A 219 13.76 7.23 -23.51
C THR A 219 12.57 8.16 -23.72
N ASN A 220 12.03 8.23 -24.93
CA ASN A 220 10.88 9.09 -25.26
C ASN A 220 9.55 8.40 -24.96
N THR A 221 8.52 9.20 -24.77
CA THR A 221 7.13 8.74 -24.60
C THR A 221 6.70 7.86 -25.79
N VAL A 222 6.07 6.73 -25.48
CA VAL A 222 5.47 5.85 -26.48
C VAL A 222 4.11 6.42 -26.90
N HIS A 223 3.93 6.55 -28.21
CA HIS A 223 2.71 7.08 -28.80
C HIS A 223 1.89 6.00 -29.50
N ARG A 224 0.63 6.32 -29.76
CA ARG A 224 -0.36 5.44 -30.40
C ARG A 224 0.14 4.62 -31.61
N PRO A 225 0.93 5.17 -32.56
CA PRO A 225 1.38 4.39 -33.71
C PRO A 225 2.14 3.10 -33.34
N GLU A 226 2.83 3.08 -32.20
CA GLU A 226 3.57 1.89 -31.76
C GLU A 226 2.63 0.82 -31.19
N ILE A 227 1.57 1.25 -30.50
CA ILE A 227 0.54 0.34 -29.98
C ILE A 227 -0.29 -0.23 -31.15
N ASP A 228 -0.65 0.60 -32.13
CA ASP A 228 -1.36 0.16 -33.33
C ASP A 228 -0.53 -0.87 -34.14
N LYS A 229 0.79 -0.66 -34.26
CA LYS A 229 1.71 -1.63 -34.88
C LYS A 229 1.71 -2.96 -34.11
N PHE A 230 1.79 -2.91 -32.78
CA PHE A 230 1.76 -4.11 -31.95
C PHE A 230 0.44 -4.87 -32.10
N ILE A 231 -0.70 -4.18 -32.02
CA ILE A 231 -2.03 -4.76 -32.26
C ILE A 231 -2.12 -5.40 -33.65
N GLY A 232 -1.54 -4.76 -34.67
CA GLY A 232 -1.42 -5.33 -36.02
C GLY A 232 -0.62 -6.63 -36.06
N ALA A 233 0.49 -6.72 -35.34
CA ALA A 233 1.28 -7.94 -35.20
C ALA A 233 0.49 -9.05 -34.48
N LEU A 234 -0.19 -8.72 -33.38
CA LEU A 234 -1.07 -9.67 -32.66
C LEU A 234 -2.17 -10.21 -33.57
N THR A 235 -2.79 -9.34 -34.37
CA THR A 235 -3.87 -9.73 -35.29
C THR A 235 -3.38 -10.71 -36.37
N ARG A 236 -2.17 -10.48 -36.93
CA ARG A 236 -1.54 -11.39 -37.89
C ARG A 236 -1.31 -12.78 -37.29
N GLN A 237 -0.92 -12.83 -36.02
CA GLN A 237 -0.67 -14.06 -35.27
C GLN A 237 -1.96 -14.67 -34.66
N ARG A 238 -3.13 -14.08 -34.93
CA ARG A 238 -4.44 -14.47 -34.33
C ARG A 238 -4.40 -14.51 -32.79
N ALA A 239 -3.55 -13.67 -32.19
CA ALA A 239 -3.39 -13.54 -30.75
C ALA A 239 -4.50 -12.67 -30.17
N ARG A 240 -4.93 -13.01 -28.94
CA ARG A 240 -5.96 -12.26 -28.20
C ARG A 240 -5.43 -11.47 -27.01
N LYS A 241 -4.20 -11.76 -26.57
CA LYS A 241 -3.57 -11.19 -25.37
C LYS A 241 -2.15 -10.75 -25.70
N GLY A 242 -1.80 -9.54 -25.29
CA GLY A 242 -0.46 -9.00 -25.44
C GLY A 242 -0.08 -8.09 -24.29
N VAL A 243 1.22 -8.02 -23.98
CA VAL A 243 1.79 -7.09 -23.01
C VAL A 243 2.86 -6.28 -23.72
N PHE A 244 2.72 -4.96 -23.69
CA PHE A 244 3.71 -4.03 -24.20
C PHE A 244 4.42 -3.38 -23.02
N ILE A 245 5.73 -3.54 -22.97
CA ILE A 245 6.57 -3.12 -21.85
C ILE A 245 7.59 -2.11 -22.37
N THR A 246 7.74 -0.99 -21.67
CA THR A 246 8.70 0.06 -22.01
C THR A 246 9.40 0.61 -20.78
N THR A 247 10.61 1.13 -20.97
CA THR A 247 11.33 1.89 -19.92
C THR A 247 10.91 3.37 -19.84
N SER A 248 10.03 3.82 -20.75
CA SER A 248 9.47 5.18 -20.79
C SER A 248 8.00 5.21 -20.36
N GLU A 249 7.30 6.31 -20.65
CA GLU A 249 5.89 6.48 -20.36
C GLU A 249 5.04 6.30 -21.63
N PHE A 250 3.75 6.00 -21.47
CA PHE A 250 2.78 6.02 -22.56
C PHE A 250 1.98 7.33 -22.58
N SER A 251 1.78 7.88 -23.77
CA SER A 251 0.85 9.00 -23.97
C SER A 251 -0.60 8.57 -23.76
N ALA A 252 -1.49 9.52 -23.47
CA ALA A 252 -2.92 9.25 -23.32
C ALA A 252 -3.52 8.50 -24.52
N GLY A 253 -3.20 8.94 -25.75
CA GLY A 253 -3.65 8.28 -26.97
C GLY A 253 -3.11 6.86 -27.17
N ALA A 254 -1.93 6.54 -26.60
CA ALA A 254 -1.41 5.17 -26.60
C ALA A 254 -2.21 4.27 -25.65
N ARG A 255 -2.55 4.78 -24.46
CA ARG A 255 -3.41 4.07 -23.49
C ARG A 255 -4.82 3.84 -24.04
N GLU A 256 -5.40 4.83 -24.71
CA GLU A 256 -6.71 4.70 -25.37
C GLU A 256 -6.70 3.63 -26.47
N ALA A 257 -5.62 3.54 -27.25
CA ALA A 257 -5.50 2.55 -28.32
C ALA A 257 -5.47 1.10 -27.80
N ALA A 258 -4.99 0.88 -26.58
CA ALA A 258 -4.94 -0.46 -25.96
C ALA A 258 -6.31 -0.95 -25.46
N LEU A 259 -7.32 -0.07 -25.31
CA LEU A 259 -8.66 -0.40 -24.79
C LEU A 259 -9.61 -1.01 -25.85
N GLY A 260 -9.08 -1.53 -26.96
CA GLY A 260 -9.88 -2.16 -28.01
C GLY A 260 -10.67 -3.39 -27.53
N LEU A 261 -11.87 -3.61 -28.10
CA LEU A 261 -12.83 -4.59 -27.57
C LEU A 261 -12.45 -6.07 -27.77
N ASP A 262 -11.67 -6.40 -28.82
CA ASP A 262 -11.42 -7.80 -29.22
C ASP A 262 -10.03 -8.34 -28.82
N ILE A 263 -9.04 -7.47 -28.60
CA ILE A 263 -7.66 -7.85 -28.23
C ILE A 263 -7.31 -7.14 -26.92
N LYS A 264 -6.94 -7.92 -25.89
CA LYS A 264 -6.53 -7.38 -24.60
C LYS A 264 -5.05 -7.05 -24.63
N VAL A 265 -4.72 -5.76 -24.64
CA VAL A 265 -3.34 -5.27 -24.54
C VAL A 265 -3.13 -4.63 -23.18
N VAL A 266 -2.16 -5.13 -22.42
CA VAL A 266 -1.69 -4.50 -21.18
C VAL A 266 -0.45 -3.67 -21.49
N LEU A 267 -0.42 -2.44 -20.99
CA LEU A 267 0.72 -1.53 -21.14
C LEU A 267 1.43 -1.42 -19.78
N ILE A 268 2.72 -1.73 -19.74
CA ILE A 268 3.55 -1.60 -18.53
C ILE A 268 4.62 -0.54 -18.83
N ASP A 269 4.52 0.60 -18.14
CA ASP A 269 5.50 1.68 -18.28
C ASP A 269 6.70 1.49 -17.37
N GLY A 270 7.69 2.39 -17.47
CA GLY A 270 8.95 2.24 -16.74
C GLY A 270 8.77 2.26 -15.21
N VAL A 271 7.82 3.03 -14.69
CA VAL A 271 7.57 3.13 -13.25
C VAL A 271 6.88 1.86 -12.75
N GLU A 272 5.86 1.40 -13.48
CA GLU A 272 5.17 0.15 -13.18
C GLU A 272 6.10 -1.05 -13.27
N LEU A 273 6.95 -1.12 -14.31
CA LEU A 273 7.97 -2.14 -14.47
C LEU A 273 8.87 -2.23 -13.22
N ALA A 274 9.40 -1.10 -12.76
CA ALA A 274 10.31 -1.07 -11.62
C ALA A 274 9.60 -1.47 -10.31
N ARG A 275 8.34 -1.08 -10.12
CA ARG A 275 7.54 -1.54 -8.97
C ARG A 275 7.31 -3.04 -9.01
N LEU A 276 6.92 -3.59 -10.16
CA LEU A 276 6.74 -5.03 -10.35
C LEU A 276 8.05 -5.80 -10.11
N MET A 277 9.20 -5.24 -10.49
CA MET A 277 10.51 -5.83 -10.15
C MET A 277 10.73 -5.91 -8.64
N VAL A 278 10.43 -4.85 -7.88
CA VAL A 278 10.55 -4.85 -6.42
C VAL A 278 9.59 -5.88 -5.79
N GLU A 279 8.32 -5.87 -6.19
CA GLU A 279 7.29 -6.77 -5.67
C GLU A 279 7.62 -8.25 -5.90
N ASN A 280 8.21 -8.57 -7.05
CA ASN A 280 8.54 -9.93 -7.44
C ASN A 280 9.99 -10.32 -7.11
N ASN A 281 10.70 -9.51 -6.30
CA ASN A 281 12.08 -9.74 -5.88
C ASN A 281 13.08 -9.91 -7.04
N LEU A 282 12.85 -9.22 -8.16
CA LEU A 282 13.70 -9.27 -9.35
C LEU A 282 14.72 -8.13 -9.35
N GLY A 283 16.01 -8.47 -9.36
CA GLY A 283 17.08 -7.47 -9.36
C GLY A 283 17.26 -6.73 -8.02
N VAL A 284 16.60 -7.18 -6.96
CA VAL A 284 16.66 -6.60 -5.61
C VAL A 284 16.97 -7.67 -4.57
N SER A 285 17.38 -7.23 -3.37
CA SER A 285 17.60 -8.12 -2.23
C SER A 285 17.09 -7.49 -0.95
N VAL A 286 16.62 -8.32 -0.01
CA VAL A 286 16.14 -7.85 1.29
C VAL A 286 17.31 -7.35 2.12
N LYS A 287 17.36 -6.03 2.35
CA LYS A 287 18.39 -5.40 3.19
C LYS A 287 18.12 -5.61 4.69
N GLN A 288 16.86 -5.51 5.12
CA GLN A 288 16.44 -5.61 6.51
C GLN A 288 14.95 -5.96 6.61
N VAL A 289 14.55 -6.62 7.71
CA VAL A 289 13.16 -6.95 8.04
C VAL A 289 12.77 -6.27 9.35
N TYR A 290 11.61 -5.60 9.36
CA TYR A 290 11.00 -5.03 10.57
C TYR A 290 9.70 -5.79 10.88
N GLU A 291 9.60 -6.35 12.08
CA GLU A 291 8.40 -7.07 12.51
C GLU A 291 7.54 -6.20 13.44
N VAL A 292 6.28 -5.99 13.07
CA VAL A 292 5.28 -5.37 13.96
C VAL A 292 4.50 -6.48 14.65
N LYS A 293 4.60 -6.57 15.98
CA LYS A 293 3.88 -7.56 16.78
C LYS A 293 2.59 -6.95 17.32
N GLN A 294 1.54 -7.76 17.37
CA GLN A 294 0.27 -7.41 18.01
C GLN A 294 0.05 -8.33 19.22
N LEU A 295 -0.63 -7.82 20.24
CA LEU A 295 -1.06 -8.62 21.38
C LEU A 295 -1.93 -9.80 20.90
N ASP A 296 -1.49 -11.01 21.18
CA ASP A 296 -2.32 -12.20 21.05
C ASP A 296 -3.33 -12.23 22.20
N SER A 297 -4.54 -11.77 21.91
CA SER A 297 -5.59 -11.67 22.92
C SER A 297 -6.22 -13.01 23.29
N ASP A 298 -5.90 -14.10 22.58
CA ASP A 298 -6.39 -15.44 22.90
C ASP A 298 -5.46 -16.11 23.92
N TYR A 299 -4.16 -15.80 23.87
CA TYR A 299 -3.19 -16.23 24.88
C TYR A 299 -3.53 -15.75 26.31
N PHE A 300 -4.15 -14.57 26.46
CA PHE A 300 -4.49 -13.97 27.76
C PHE A 300 -5.97 -14.14 28.17
N ALA A 301 -6.76 -14.89 27.41
CA ALA A 301 -8.11 -15.25 27.85
C ALA A 301 -8.00 -16.41 28.85
N GLU A 302 -8.11 -16.11 30.15
CA GLU A 302 -8.36 -17.14 31.16
C GLU A 302 -9.75 -17.76 30.89
N GLU A 303 -9.85 -19.10 30.86
CA GLU A 303 -11.13 -19.83 30.74
C GLU A 303 -12.10 -19.52 31.89
#